data_AF-A0A7C7TIZ3-F1
#
_entry.id   AF-A0A7C7TIZ3-F1
#
_cell.length_a   1.000
_cell.length_b   1.000
_cell.length_c   1.000
_cell.angle_alpha   90.00
_cell.angle_beta   90.00
_cell.angle_gamma   90.00
#
_symmetry.space_group_name_H-M   'P 1'
#
loop_
_entity.id
_entity.type
_entity.pdbx_description
1 polymer ?
#
loop_
_entity_poly.entity_id
_entity_poly.type
_entity_poly.pdbx_seq_one_letter_code
_entity_poly.pdbx_strand_id
1 'polypeptide(L)'
;MGLLLLTLPGWGFAQEFATDRLYIRQHGKARCLRDVKEYVETERGRSEHTVEHDRLINNTVWFRFRKGVNLSENQQKRLKELRQGQYRKSTALTPQQLFRQRAALAKELRKNCG
;
A
#
# COMPACT_ATOMS: atom_id res chain seq x y z
N MET A 1 -43.70 25.37 -50.92
CA MET A 1 -42.28 25.74 -50.83
C MET A 1 -41.71 25.07 -49.59
N GLY A 2 -41.10 23.90 -49.79
CA GLY A 2 -40.57 23.06 -48.71
C GLY A 2 -39.22 23.55 -48.24
N LEU A 3 -39.01 23.56 -46.93
CA LEU A 3 -37.68 23.67 -46.34
C LEU A 3 -37.23 22.23 -46.01
N LEU A 4 -36.44 21.65 -46.91
CA LEU A 4 -35.70 20.42 -46.63
C LEU A 4 -34.71 20.72 -45.49
N LEU A 5 -34.96 20.14 -44.31
CA LEU A 5 -33.96 19.96 -43.27
C LEU A 5 -32.85 19.06 -43.83
N LEU A 6 -31.77 19.67 -44.27
CA LEU A 6 -30.51 18.98 -44.60
C LEU A 6 -29.89 18.46 -43.31
N THR A 7 -30.31 17.27 -42.86
CA THR A 7 -29.55 16.47 -41.90
C THR A 7 -28.31 15.95 -42.62
N LEU A 8 -27.19 16.65 -42.45
CA LEU A 8 -25.87 16.20 -42.89
C LEU A 8 -25.53 14.86 -42.19
N PRO A 9 -25.35 13.74 -42.93
CA PRO A 9 -25.20 12.41 -42.33
C PRO A 9 -23.85 12.14 -41.66
N GLY A 10 -22.98 13.15 -41.52
CA GLY A 10 -21.61 12.98 -40.99
C GLY A 10 -21.39 13.40 -39.54
N TRP A 11 -22.30 14.17 -38.93
CA TRP A 11 -22.05 14.79 -37.61
C TRP A 11 -22.50 13.92 -36.43
N GLY A 12 -23.58 13.13 -36.57
CA GLY A 12 -24.04 12.21 -35.53
C GLY A 12 -23.02 11.10 -35.24
N PHE A 13 -22.48 10.47 -36.29
CA PHE A 13 -21.48 9.41 -36.16
C PHE A 13 -20.18 9.91 -35.51
N ALA A 14 -19.63 11.05 -35.97
CA ALA A 14 -18.38 11.58 -35.41
C ALA A 14 -18.51 11.97 -33.91
N GLN A 15 -19.69 12.42 -33.50
CA GLN A 15 -19.98 12.75 -32.11
C GLN A 15 -20.16 11.50 -31.25
N GLU A 16 -20.88 10.47 -31.72
CA GLU A 16 -21.04 9.18 -31.06
C GLU A 16 -19.68 8.49 -30.79
N PHE A 17 -18.77 8.47 -31.77
CA PHE A 17 -17.44 7.89 -31.60
C PHE A 17 -16.52 8.71 -30.67
N ALA A 18 -16.68 10.03 -30.63
CA ALA A 18 -15.93 10.89 -29.71
C ALA A 18 -16.41 10.71 -28.26
N THR A 19 -17.73 10.60 -28.05
CA THR A 19 -18.32 10.30 -26.74
C THR A 19 -17.96 8.91 -26.25
N ASP A 20 -17.95 7.90 -27.14
CA ASP A 20 -17.54 6.54 -26.79
C ASP A 20 -16.05 6.47 -26.44
N ARG A 21 -15.17 7.17 -27.16
CA ARG A 21 -13.75 7.24 -26.79
C ARG A 21 -13.53 7.91 -25.44
N LEU A 22 -14.28 8.97 -25.13
CA LEU A 22 -14.23 9.64 -23.82
C LEU A 22 -14.77 8.74 -22.71
N TYR A 23 -15.90 8.06 -22.96
CA TYR A 23 -16.50 7.11 -22.05
C TYR A 23 -15.55 5.94 -21.77
N ILE A 24 -15.00 5.29 -22.81
CA ILE A 24 -14.03 4.19 -22.67
C ILE A 24 -12.78 4.65 -21.89
N ARG A 25 -12.27 5.86 -22.14
CA ARG A 25 -11.14 6.42 -21.36
C ARG A 25 -11.51 6.66 -19.90
N GLN A 26 -12.65 7.28 -19.62
CA GLN A 26 -13.10 7.52 -18.24
C GLN A 26 -13.39 6.21 -17.50
N HIS A 27 -13.99 5.24 -18.19
CA HIS A 27 -14.31 3.93 -17.64
C HIS A 27 -13.04 3.08 -17.40
N GLY A 28 -12.04 3.20 -18.27
CA GLY A 28 -10.71 2.61 -18.08
C GLY A 28 -9.98 3.21 -16.88
N LYS A 29 -10.03 4.54 -16.73
CA LYS A 29 -9.48 5.26 -15.56
C LYS A 29 -10.18 4.86 -14.27
N ALA A 30 -11.51 4.80 -14.28
CA ALA A 30 -12.30 4.38 -13.11
C ALA A 30 -11.98 2.93 -12.69
N ARG A 31 -11.83 2.02 -13.66
CA ARG A 31 -11.42 0.63 -13.40
C ARG A 31 -10.03 0.57 -12.77
N CYS A 32 -9.05 1.26 -13.36
CA CYS A 32 -7.69 1.34 -12.81
C CYS A 32 -7.67 1.87 -11.37
N LEU A 33 -8.40 2.96 -11.09
CA LEU A 33 -8.46 3.55 -9.75
C LEU A 33 -9.09 2.60 -8.72
N ARG A 34 -10.09 1.80 -9.13
CA ARG A 34 -10.70 0.76 -8.28
C ARG A 34 -9.71 -0.35 -7.96
N ASP A 35 -9.01 -0.87 -8.96
CA ASP A 35 -8.05 -1.96 -8.78
C ASP A 35 -6.85 -1.50 -7.91
N VAL A 36 -6.40 -0.24 -8.08
CA VAL A 36 -5.41 0.39 -7.19
C VAL A 36 -5.92 0.53 -5.77
N LYS A 37 -7.20 0.87 -5.57
CA LYS A 37 -7.80 0.97 -4.23
C LYS A 37 -7.77 -0.38 -3.51
N GLU A 38 -8.19 -1.44 -4.20
CA GLU A 38 -8.19 -2.82 -3.68
C GLU A 38 -6.77 -3.30 -3.33
N TYR A 39 -5.80 -3.03 -4.20
CA TYR A 39 -4.39 -3.32 -3.93
C TYR A 39 -3.88 -2.57 -2.68
N VAL A 40 -4.18 -1.28 -2.55
CA VAL A 40 -3.74 -0.47 -1.40
C VAL A 40 -4.39 -0.94 -0.10
N GLU A 41 -5.65 -1.36 -0.12
CA GLU A 41 -6.34 -1.92 1.05
C GLU A 41 -5.69 -3.24 1.49
N THR A 42 -5.34 -4.11 0.53
CA THR A 42 -4.62 -5.35 0.78
C THR A 42 -3.23 -5.11 1.39
N GLU A 43 -2.47 -4.17 0.82
CA GLU A 43 -1.14 -3.82 1.32
C GLU A 43 -1.19 -3.11 2.69
N ARG A 44 -2.24 -2.35 2.98
CA ARG A 44 -2.45 -1.78 4.33
C ARG A 44 -2.68 -2.87 5.39
N GLY A 45 -3.37 -3.95 5.03
CA GLY A 45 -3.63 -5.09 5.92
C GLY A 45 -2.41 -5.97 6.20
N ARG A 46 -1.34 -5.88 5.40
CA ARG A 46 -0.10 -6.62 5.63
C ARG A 46 0.59 -6.13 6.91
N SER A 47 0.69 -6.99 7.91
CA SER A 47 1.47 -6.74 9.12
C SER A 47 2.95 -6.92 8.80
N GLU A 48 3.66 -5.81 8.61
CA GLU A 48 5.12 -5.83 8.53
C GLU A 48 5.73 -5.75 9.94
N HIS A 49 6.80 -6.50 10.14
CA HIS A 49 7.57 -6.44 11.37
C HIS A 49 8.25 -5.07 11.48
N THR A 50 7.94 -4.31 12.53
CA THR A 50 8.45 -2.94 12.74
C THR A 50 9.49 -2.88 13.87
N VAL A 51 10.21 -1.75 13.97
CA VAL A 51 11.13 -1.48 15.10
C VAL A 51 10.46 -1.67 16.47
N GLU A 52 9.19 -1.32 16.59
CA GLU A 52 8.45 -1.44 17.85
C GLU A 52 8.19 -2.91 18.22
N HIS A 53 8.00 -3.78 17.23
CA HIS A 53 7.92 -5.23 17.46
C HIS A 53 9.26 -5.77 17.99
N ASP A 54 10.39 -5.36 17.39
CA ASP A 54 11.72 -5.73 17.88
C ASP A 54 11.97 -5.25 19.33
N ARG A 55 11.55 -4.03 19.66
CA ARG A 55 11.62 -3.49 21.04
C ARG A 55 10.79 -4.31 22.01
N LEU A 56 9.56 -4.65 21.64
CA LEU A 56 8.65 -5.44 22.47
C LEU A 56 9.21 -6.84 22.73
N ILE A 57 9.79 -7.49 21.71
CA ILE A 57 10.49 -8.77 21.86
C ILE A 57 11.66 -8.64 22.84
N ASN A 58 12.52 -7.64 22.66
CA ASN A 58 13.68 -7.43 23.55
C ASN A 58 13.25 -7.18 25.00
N ASN A 59 12.22 -6.35 25.20
CA ASN A 59 11.66 -6.07 26.53
C ASN A 59 11.08 -7.33 27.18
N THR A 60 10.40 -8.16 26.40
CA THR A 60 9.83 -9.43 26.87
C THR A 60 10.93 -10.40 27.33
N VAL A 61 12.02 -10.51 26.55
CA VAL A 61 13.18 -11.33 26.92
C VAL A 61 13.81 -10.82 28.23
N TRP A 62 14.02 -9.51 28.35
CA TRP A 62 14.54 -8.89 29.58
C TRP A 62 13.63 -9.08 30.79
N PHE A 63 12.32 -8.98 30.60
CA PHE A 63 11.34 -9.16 31.67
C PHE A 63 11.34 -10.60 32.17
N ARG A 64 11.25 -11.58 31.26
CA ARG A 64 11.28 -13.01 31.61
C ARG A 64 12.59 -13.40 32.30
N PHE A 65 13.72 -12.89 31.79
CA PHE A 65 15.02 -13.08 32.43
C PHE A 65 15.04 -12.55 33.87
N ARG A 66 14.57 -11.32 34.10
CA ARG A 66 14.51 -10.71 35.45
C ARG A 66 13.57 -11.44 36.41
N LYS A 67 12.53 -12.08 35.88
CA LYS A 67 11.57 -12.88 36.67
C LYS A 67 12.04 -14.30 36.93
N GLY A 68 13.23 -14.70 36.46
CA GLY A 68 13.75 -16.06 36.63
C GLY A 68 12.96 -17.12 35.85
N VAL A 69 12.20 -16.71 34.82
CA VAL A 69 11.44 -17.63 33.98
C VAL A 69 12.39 -18.32 33.01
N ASN A 70 12.21 -19.63 32.82
CA ASN A 70 12.97 -20.40 31.83
C ASN A 70 12.77 -19.82 30.43
N LEU A 71 13.87 -19.37 29.83
CA LEU A 71 13.91 -18.83 28.48
C LEU A 71 14.08 -19.98 27.48
N SER A 72 13.38 -19.93 26.35
CA SER A 72 13.67 -20.83 25.23
C SER A 72 15.07 -20.59 24.68
N GLU A 73 15.63 -21.57 23.96
CA GLU A 73 16.98 -21.47 23.37
C GLU A 73 17.16 -20.21 22.52
N ASN A 74 16.16 -19.89 21.69
CA ASN A 74 16.12 -18.65 20.90
C ASN A 74 16.13 -17.38 21.77
N GLN A 75 15.39 -17.38 22.88
CA GLN A 75 15.37 -16.26 23.83
C GLN A 75 16.68 -16.13 24.60
N GLN A 76 17.36 -17.24 24.91
CA GLN A 76 18.66 -17.25 25.54
C GLN A 76 19.75 -16.70 24.61
N LYS A 77 19.77 -17.15 23.35
CA LYS A 77 20.65 -16.58 22.32
C LYS A 77 20.42 -15.08 22.19
N ARG A 78 19.15 -14.67 22.13
CA ARG A 78 18.79 -13.26 22.05
C ARG A 78 19.25 -12.45 23.26
N LEU A 79 19.13 -13.01 24.46
CA LEU A 79 19.62 -12.37 25.67
C LEU A 79 21.15 -12.20 25.65
N LYS A 80 21.90 -13.18 25.13
CA LYS A 80 23.36 -13.08 24.96
C LYS A 80 23.72 -11.92 24.03
N GLU A 81 23.05 -11.80 22.89
CA GLU A 81 23.23 -10.66 21.95
C GLU A 81 22.94 -9.32 22.63
N LEU A 82 21.83 -9.21 23.37
CA LEU A 82 21.45 -7.99 24.10
C LEU A 82 22.47 -7.60 25.17
N ARG A 83 23.05 -8.57 25.89
CA ARG A 83 24.12 -8.31 26.88
C ARG A 83 25.41 -7.83 26.25
N GLN A 84 25.70 -8.25 25.01
CA GLN A 84 26.86 -7.79 24.23
C GLN A 84 26.67 -6.40 23.62
N GLY A 85 25.57 -5.70 23.95
CA GLY A 85 25.25 -4.40 23.37
C GLY A 85 24.74 -4.47 21.94
N GLN A 86 24.51 -5.67 21.40
CA GLN A 86 23.90 -5.87 20.10
C GLN A 86 22.38 -5.72 20.22
N TYR A 87 21.93 -4.48 20.38
CA TYR A 87 20.56 -4.13 20.00
C TYR A 87 20.46 -4.39 18.50
N ARG A 88 19.44 -5.14 18.05
CA ARG A 88 19.16 -5.20 16.60
C ARG A 88 19.14 -3.76 16.10
N LYS A 89 20.06 -3.40 15.20
CA LYS A 89 19.79 -2.29 14.29
C LYS A 89 18.62 -2.80 13.46
N SER A 90 17.41 -2.45 13.90
CA SER A 90 16.20 -2.84 13.21
C SER A 90 16.30 -2.32 11.79
N THR A 91 16.52 -3.23 10.84
CA THR A 91 16.34 -2.95 9.41
C THR A 91 14.86 -2.73 9.09
N ALA A 92 13.98 -3.12 10.01
CA ALA A 92 12.57 -2.83 9.93
C ALA A 92 12.31 -1.32 10.08
N LEU A 93 11.44 -0.81 9.20
CA LEU A 93 11.02 0.58 9.18
C LEU A 93 10.22 0.93 10.44
N THR A 94 10.24 2.20 10.84
CA THR A 94 9.27 2.68 11.83
C THR A 94 7.85 2.62 11.25
N PRO A 95 6.81 2.47 12.08
CA PRO A 95 5.43 2.50 11.60
C PRO A 95 5.11 3.76 10.76
N GLN A 96 5.70 4.91 11.12
CA GLN A 96 5.56 6.15 10.37
C GLN A 96 6.23 6.10 8.99
N GLN A 97 7.46 5.56 8.91
CA GLN A 97 8.16 5.41 7.64
C GLN A 97 7.42 4.46 6.70
N LEU A 98 6.92 3.36 7.24
CA LEU A 98 6.13 2.36 6.53
C LEU A 98 4.82 2.95 6.00
N PHE A 99 4.12 3.73 6.83
CA PHE A 99 2.93 4.48 6.41
C PHE A 99 3.24 5.45 5.26
N ARG A 100 4.35 6.21 5.36
CA ARG A 100 4.77 7.16 4.31
C ARG A 100 5.10 6.45 3.00
N GLN A 101 5.82 5.32 3.04
CA GLN A 101 6.14 4.53 1.84
C GLN A 101 4.87 4.00 1.18
N ARG A 102 3.95 3.40 1.95
CA ARG A 102 2.66 2.92 1.43
C ARG A 102 1.82 4.05 0.85
N ALA A 103 1.80 5.22 1.48
CA ALA A 103 1.11 6.39 0.96
C ALA A 103 1.72 6.93 -0.34
N ALA A 104 3.06 6.93 -0.45
CA ALA A 104 3.77 7.31 -1.67
C ALA A 104 3.48 6.33 -2.82
N LEU A 105 3.57 5.02 -2.56
CA LEU A 105 3.24 3.98 -3.53
C LEU A 105 1.79 4.10 -4.01
N ALA A 106 0.83 4.30 -3.09
CA ALA A 106 -0.57 4.53 -3.45
C ALA A 106 -0.76 5.78 -4.32
N LYS A 107 0.01 6.85 -4.07
CA LYS A 107 -0.03 8.07 -4.87
C LYS A 107 0.53 7.84 -6.28
N GLU A 108 1.61 7.09 -6.40
CA GLU A 108 2.21 6.73 -7.70
C GLU A 108 1.27 5.84 -8.52
N LEU A 109 0.72 4.78 -7.91
CA LEU A 109 -0.24 3.90 -8.57
C LEU A 109 -1.48 4.66 -9.08
N ARG A 110 -1.99 5.63 -8.30
CA ARG A 110 -3.09 6.49 -8.74
C ARG A 110 -2.70 7.41 -9.91
N LYS A 111 -1.49 7.95 -9.92
CA LYS A 111 -0.99 8.76 -11.04
C LYS A 111 -0.87 7.95 -12.34
N ASN A 112 -0.51 6.67 -12.22
CA ASN A 112 -0.39 5.77 -13.37
C ASN A 112 -1.75 5.46 -14.04
N CYS A 113 -2.87 5.73 -13.37
CA CYS A 113 -4.21 5.59 -13.94
C CYS A 113 -4.62 6.76 -14.86
N GLY A 114 -3.76 7.79 -15.02
CA GLY A 114 -3.98 8.96 -15.87
C GLY A 114 -4.81 10.06 -15.23
#